data_AF-A0A1H3PAY0-F1
#
_entry.id   AF-A0A1H3PAY0-F1
#
_cell.length_a   1.000
_cell.length_b   1.000
_cell.length_c   1.000
_cell.angle_alpha   90.00
_cell.angle_beta   90.00
_cell.angle_gamma   90.00
#
_symmetry.space_group_name_H-M   'P 1'
#
loop_
_entity.id
_entity.type
_entity.pdbx_description
1 polymer ?
#
loop_
_entity_poly.entity_id
_entity_poly.type
_entity_poly.pdbx_seq_one_letter_code
_entity_poly.pdbx_strand_id
1 'polypeptide(L)'
;MVPVLHKVKLMKMLWYGDSVSYKRRGKSITGLVYSALPMGAVPEGYEQILDLDGVEFETVLYDLDHLDRMGYKFYSVEGFQIKELTPPYSRY
;
A
#
# COMPACT_ATOMS: atom_id res chain seq x y z
N MET A 1 -9.19 -3.42 12.64
CA MET A 1 -9.07 -4.20 11.39
C MET A 1 -9.83 -3.44 10.30
N VAL A 2 -9.26 -3.25 9.11
CA VAL A 2 -9.99 -2.65 7.97
C VAL A 2 -10.78 -3.78 7.31
N PRO A 3 -12.13 -3.80 7.38
CA PRO A 3 -12.92 -4.97 7.01
C PRO A 3 -12.83 -5.32 5.51
N VAL A 4 -12.60 -4.32 4.66
CA VAL A 4 -12.37 -4.50 3.22
C VAL A 4 -11.31 -3.51 2.76
N LEU A 5 -10.21 -4.03 2.23
CA LEU A 5 -9.10 -3.25 1.71
C LEU A 5 -8.93 -3.53 0.21
N HIS A 6 -9.36 -2.58 -0.61
CA HIS A 6 -9.07 -2.59 -2.05
C HIS A 6 -7.82 -1.76 -2.34
N LYS A 7 -7.15 -2.03 -3.47
CA LYS A 7 -5.97 -1.28 -3.94
C LYS A 7 -6.15 0.24 -3.90
N VAL A 8 -7.28 0.74 -4.40
CA VAL A 8 -7.58 2.19 -4.37
C VAL A 8 -7.57 2.75 -2.95
N LYS A 9 -8.12 2.02 -1.99
CA LYS A 9 -8.14 2.44 -0.57
C LYS A 9 -6.74 2.36 0.04
N LEU A 10 -5.98 1.31 -0.29
CA LEU A 10 -4.59 1.18 0.15
C LEU A 10 -3.73 2.37 -0.32
N MET A 11 -3.82 2.76 -1.60
CA MET A 11 -3.08 3.91 -2.13
C MET A 11 -3.37 5.21 -1.37
N LYS A 12 -4.66 5.45 -1.06
CA LYS A 12 -5.07 6.63 -0.28
C LYS A 12 -4.52 6.60 1.15
N MET A 13 -4.48 5.43 1.78
CA MET A 13 -3.93 5.28 3.13
C MET A 13 -2.43 5.47 3.18
N LEU A 14 -1.68 4.96 2.18
CA LEU A 14 -0.24 5.18 2.06
C LEU A 14 0.07 6.68 1.95
N TRP A 15 -0.61 7.36 1.02
CA TRP A 15 -0.47 8.81 0.86
C TRP A 15 -0.79 9.57 2.14
N TYR A 16 -1.89 9.21 2.81
CA TYR A 16 -2.28 9.86 4.06
C TYR A 16 -1.24 9.65 5.16
N GLY A 17 -0.74 8.42 5.33
CA GLY A 17 0.28 8.07 6.32
C GLY A 17 1.58 8.84 6.11
N ASP A 18 2.07 8.88 4.88
CA ASP A 18 3.27 9.63 4.53
C ASP A 18 3.09 11.13 4.72
N SER A 19 1.97 11.68 4.25
CA SER A 19 1.66 13.10 4.39
C SER A 19 1.59 13.53 5.85
N VAL A 20 0.95 12.72 6.71
CA VAL A 20 0.84 12.99 8.14
C VAL A 20 2.21 12.88 8.84
N SER A 21 3.01 11.86 8.53
CA SER A 21 4.35 11.72 9.10
C SER A 21 5.25 12.87 8.69
N TYR A 22 5.22 13.25 7.41
CA TYR A 22 5.98 14.38 6.89
C TYR A 22 5.60 15.68 7.59
N LYS A 23 4.29 15.96 7.73
CA LYS A 23 3.80 17.14 8.46
C LYS A 23 4.29 17.18 9.92
N ARG A 24 4.41 16.03 10.58
CA ARG A 24 4.78 15.94 12.01
C ARG A 24 6.29 15.90 12.26
N ARG A 25 7.07 15.30 11.35
CA ARG A 25 8.48 14.93 11.59
C ARG A 25 9.43 15.38 10.47
N GLY A 26 8.92 16.02 9.42
CA GLY A 26 9.68 16.36 8.21
C GLY A 26 10.10 15.16 7.36
N LYS A 27 9.57 13.95 7.65
CA LYS A 27 9.91 12.70 6.94
C LYS A 27 8.68 11.82 6.75
N SER A 28 8.50 11.29 5.54
CA SER A 28 7.49 10.27 5.24
C SER A 28 7.85 8.93 5.89
N ILE A 29 6.89 8.00 5.93
CA ILE A 29 7.08 6.66 6.49
C ILE A 29 7.75 5.77 5.44
N THR A 30 7.21 5.76 4.23
CA THR A 30 7.62 4.83 3.17
C THR A 30 8.69 5.42 2.24
N GLY A 31 8.77 6.75 2.15
CA GLY A 31 9.65 7.41 1.17
C GLY A 31 9.15 7.39 -0.28
N LEU A 32 7.91 6.90 -0.53
CA LEU A 32 7.36 6.84 -1.88
C LEU A 32 7.15 8.23 -2.50
N VAL A 33 7.33 8.30 -3.82
CA VAL A 33 6.98 9.46 -4.64
C VAL A 33 5.50 9.35 -5.02
N TYR A 34 4.78 10.48 -5.08
CA TYR A 34 3.36 10.51 -5.39
C TYR A 34 3.07 11.45 -6.56
N SER A 35 2.35 10.94 -7.57
CA SER A 35 1.86 11.76 -8.68
C SER A 35 0.44 12.25 -8.40
N ALA A 36 0.15 13.51 -8.71
CA ALA A 36 -1.19 14.07 -8.63
C ALA A 36 -1.99 13.71 -9.89
N LEU A 37 -2.92 12.75 -9.77
CA LEU A 37 -3.83 12.34 -10.84
C LEU A 37 -5.24 12.92 -10.62
N PRO A 38 -6.12 12.90 -11.64
CA PRO A 38 -7.47 13.48 -11.52
C PRO A 38 -8.29 12.96 -10.32
N MET A 39 -8.05 11.72 -9.89
CA MET A 39 -8.78 11.07 -8.79
C MET A 39 -8.02 11.08 -7.45
N GLY A 40 -6.91 11.82 -7.37
CA GLY A 40 -6.09 11.98 -6.17
C GLY A 40 -4.64 11.58 -6.37
N ALA A 41 -3.87 11.68 -5.28
CA ALA A 41 -2.47 11.26 -5.25
C ALA A 41 -2.35 9.73 -5.33
N VAL A 42 -1.46 9.26 -6.20
CA VAL A 42 -1.16 7.84 -6.38
C VAL A 42 0.36 7.65 -6.22
N PRO A 43 0.81 6.69 -5.39
CA PRO A 43 2.24 6.40 -5.29
C PRO A 43 2.79 5.94 -6.63
N GLU A 44 3.99 6.35 -7.00
CA GLU A 44 4.71 5.79 -8.15
C GLU A 44 5.22 4.38 -7.82
N GLY A 45 5.22 3.48 -8.80
CA GLY A 45 5.67 2.10 -8.59
C GLY A 45 4.73 1.25 -7.71
N TYR A 46 3.49 1.68 -7.47
CA TYR A 46 2.54 1.00 -6.58
C TYR A 46 2.24 -0.47 -6.92
N GLU A 47 2.57 -0.94 -8.13
CA GLU A 47 2.50 -2.36 -8.49
C GLU A 47 3.48 -3.21 -7.68
N GLN A 48 4.67 -2.67 -7.34
CA GLN A 48 5.70 -3.37 -6.56
C GLN A 48 5.25 -3.69 -5.12
N ILE A 49 4.20 -3.01 -4.63
CA ILE A 49 3.59 -3.29 -3.33
C ILE A 49 2.93 -4.68 -3.35
N LEU A 50 2.43 -5.12 -4.51
CA LEU A 50 1.85 -6.45 -4.70
C LEU A 50 2.91 -7.56 -4.63
N ASP A 51 4.18 -7.22 -4.90
CA ASP A 51 5.30 -8.16 -4.93
C ASP A 51 6.00 -8.30 -3.57
N LEU A 52 5.51 -7.62 -2.52
CA LEU A 52 6.11 -7.68 -1.19
C LEU A 52 5.80 -9.00 -0.48
N ASP A 53 6.82 -9.57 0.17
CA ASP A 53 6.67 -10.77 1.02
C ASP A 53 5.53 -10.59 2.04
N GLY A 54 4.58 -11.54 2.02
CA GLY A 54 3.44 -11.56 2.95
C GLY A 54 2.30 -10.61 2.59
N VAL A 55 2.33 -9.99 1.41
CA VAL A 55 1.18 -9.29 0.84
C VAL A 55 0.37 -10.26 -0.01
N GLU A 56 -0.83 -10.59 0.46
CA GLU A 56 -1.75 -11.47 -0.24
C GLU A 56 -3.00 -10.70 -0.70
N PHE A 57 -3.48 -11.03 -1.91
CA PHE A 57 -4.63 -10.39 -2.51
C PHE A 57 -5.40 -11.31 -3.47
N GLU A 58 -6.69 -11.03 -3.63
CA GLU A 58 -7.55 -11.65 -4.63
C GLU A 58 -7.81 -10.67 -5.77
N THR A 59 -7.84 -11.20 -6.99
CA THR A 59 -8.28 -10.44 -8.18
C THR A 59 -9.80 -10.52 -8.28
N VAL A 60 -10.44 -9.37 -8.37
CA VAL A 60 -11.90 -9.23 -8.48
C VAL A 60 -12.22 -8.52 -9.78
N LEU A 61 -13.11 -9.11 -10.58
CA LEU A 61 -13.66 -8.48 -11.77
C LEU A 61 -14.92 -7.70 -11.39
N TYR A 62 -14.96 -6.44 -11.78
CA TYR A 62 -16.12 -5.57 -11.64
C TYR A 62 -16.67 -5.27 -13.02
N ASP A 63 -17.90 -5.69 -13.26
CA ASP A 63 -18.67 -5.22 -14.40
C ASP A 63 -19.20 -3.81 -14.07
N LEU A 64 -18.60 -2.80 -14.69
CA LEU A 64 -19.02 -1.41 -14.60
C LEU A 64 -19.29 -0.91 -16.00
N ASP A 65 -20.54 -0.57 -16.30
CA ASP A 65 -20.97 -0.04 -17.59
C ASP A 65 -20.53 -0.91 -18.79
N HIS A 66 -20.63 -2.25 -18.67
CA HIS A 66 -20.20 -3.23 -19.69
C HIS A 66 -18.69 -3.22 -19.98
N LEU A 67 -17.89 -2.65 -19.08
CA LEU A 67 -16.44 -2.70 -19.10
C LEU A 67 -15.96 -3.53 -17.92
N ASP A 68 -15.34 -4.67 -18.22
CA ASP A 68 -14.66 -5.49 -17.21
C ASP A 68 -13.46 -4.72 -16.64
N ARG A 69 -13.59 -4.27 -15.39
CA ARG A 69 -12.49 -3.67 -14.63
C ARG A 69 -11.94 -4.67 -13.64
N MET A 70 -10.62 -4.83 -13.66
CA MET A 70 -9.92 -5.66 -12.70
C MET A 70 -9.52 -4.83 -11.46
N GLY A 71 -9.83 -5.34 -10.28
CA GLY A 71 -9.41 -4.78 -9.01
C GLY A 71 -8.76 -5.83 -8.12
N TYR A 72 -8.09 -5.35 -7.06
CA TYR A 72 -7.39 -6.22 -6.11
C TYR A 72 -7.88 -5.97 -4.69
N LYS A 73 -8.21 -7.05 -3.98
CA LYS A 73 -8.68 -7.05 -2.60
C LYS A 73 -7.67 -7.75 -1.71
N PHE A 74 -7.11 -7.01 -0.76
CA PHE A 74 -6.09 -7.48 0.16
C PHE A 74 -6.71 -8.15 1.38
N TYR A 75 -6.03 -9.17 1.89
CA TYR A 75 -6.38 -9.85 3.12
C TYR A 75 -5.15 -10.02 4.02
N SER A 76 -5.39 -10.18 5.32
CA SER A 76 -4.32 -10.40 6.29
C SER A 76 -3.84 -11.85 6.22
N VAL A 77 -2.53 -12.05 6.16
CA VAL A 77 -1.92 -13.36 6.28
C VAL A 77 -1.80 -13.73 7.76
N GLU A 78 -2.44 -14.82 8.16
CA GLU A 78 -2.27 -15.35 9.51
C GLU A 78 -0.84 -15.88 9.70
N GLY A 79 -0.25 -15.58 10.85
CA GLY A 79 1.08 -16.07 11.20
C GLY A 79 2.25 -15.39 10.49
N PHE A 80 2.02 -14.32 9.70
CA PHE A 80 3.10 -13.56 9.08
C PHE A 80 4.10 -13.05 10.12
N GLN A 81 5.37 -13.44 9.96
CA GLN A 81 6.48 -13.00 10.81
C GLN A 81 7.31 -11.98 10.03
N ILE A 82 7.46 -10.79 10.60
CA ILE A 82 8.38 -9.78 10.05
C ILE A 82 9.80 -10.28 10.29
N LYS A 83 10.55 -10.55 9.22
CA LYS A 83 11.99 -10.75 9.31
C LYS A 83 12.61 -9.43 9.77
N GLU A 84 13.50 -9.47 10.76
CA GLU A 84 14.16 -8.25 11.26
C GLU A 84 14.76 -7.45 10.10
N LEU A 85 14.40 -6.16 10.03
CA LEU A 85 14.92 -5.23 9.01
C LEU A 85 16.36 -4.78 9.33
N THR A 86 16.82 -5.00 10.55
CA THR A 86 18.15 -4.61 11.02
C THR A 86 18.95 -5.88 11.32
N PRO A 87 20.19 -6.03 10.82
CA PRO A 87 21.07 -7.06 11.33
C PRO A 87 21.29 -6.83 12.84
N PRO A 88 21.44 -7.89 13.66
CA PRO A 88 21.58 -7.77 15.11
C PRO A 88 22.79 -6.94 15.60
N TYR A 89 23.67 -6.51 14.69
CA TYR A 89 24.92 -5.80 14.98
C TYR A 89 25.02 -4.37 14.44
N SER A 90 23.91 -3.67 14.15
CA SER A 90 23.97 -2.23 13.86
C SER A 90 23.71 -1.39 15.12
N ARG A 91 24.63 -1.44 16.09
CA ARG A 91 24.83 -0.36 17.08
C ARG A 91 26.14 0.34 16.73
N TYR A 92 26.03 1.39 15.94
CA TYR A 92 27.01 2.48 15.93
C TYR A 92 26.36 3.67 16.61
#